data_AF-A0A947GX24-F1
#
_entry.id   AF-A0A947GX24-F1
#
_cell.length_a   1.000
_cell.length_b   1.000
_cell.length_c   1.000
_cell.angle_alpha   90.00
_cell.angle_beta   90.00
_cell.angle_gamma   90.00
#
_symmetry.space_group_name_H-M   'P 1'
#
loop_
_entity.id
_entity.type
_entity.pdbx_description
1 polymer ?
#
loop_
_entity_poly.entity_id
_entity_poly.type
_entity_poly.pdbx_seq_one_letter_code
_entity_poly.pdbx_strand_id
1 'polypeptide(L)'
;MSKKEPAKASADLPEVNFSDYGDVRFLHLGSEWVQGSMLRDAPYDIELEYVQRMMAGLLFIDAASVAKKHAMQLGLGSAALTKFCYKKLRMKTTAIEINPQVITACRVWFKLPQDDLRLRVIEADAGLEIQKPEHQGTVDLL
;
A
#
# COMPACT_ATOMS: atom_id res chain seq x y z
N MET A 1 39.60 -14.52 3.27
CA MET A 1 38.68 -13.44 2.82
C MET A 1 37.26 -13.86 3.19
N SER A 2 36.76 -13.37 4.33
CA SER A 2 35.41 -13.72 4.79
C SER A 2 34.41 -12.76 4.16
N LYS A 3 33.46 -13.29 3.36
CA LYS A 3 32.35 -12.51 2.80
C LYS A 3 31.49 -12.01 3.96
N LYS A 4 31.43 -10.69 4.13
CA LYS A 4 30.52 -10.02 5.07
C LYS A 4 29.10 -10.20 4.51
N GLU A 5 28.27 -10.96 5.19
CA GLU A 5 26.83 -11.00 4.90
C GLU A 5 26.25 -9.58 5.02
N PRO A 6 25.34 -9.16 4.12
CA PRO A 6 24.72 -7.85 4.24
C PRO A 6 23.87 -7.84 5.52
N ALA A 7 24.16 -6.87 6.39
CA ALA A 7 23.41 -6.64 7.61
C ALA A 7 21.92 -6.42 7.29
N LYS A 8 21.02 -7.12 8.00
CA LYS A 8 19.58 -6.81 8.01
C LYS A 8 19.41 -5.33 8.34
N ALA A 9 18.75 -4.57 7.47
CA ALA A 9 18.33 -3.21 7.75
C ALA A 9 17.22 -3.22 8.82
N SER A 10 17.60 -3.35 10.09
CA SER A 10 16.72 -3.12 11.25
C SER A 10 17.06 -1.78 11.91
N ALA A 11 17.49 -0.79 11.13
CA ALA A 11 17.81 0.54 11.63
C ALA A 11 16.55 1.41 11.67
N ASP A 12 16.03 1.66 12.88
CA ASP A 12 15.09 2.72 13.29
C ASP A 12 13.96 3.09 12.31
N LEU A 13 13.17 2.12 11.86
CA LEU A 13 11.90 2.42 11.19
C LEU A 13 10.85 2.84 12.23
N PRO A 14 9.98 3.83 11.94
CA PRO A 14 9.00 4.33 12.90
C PRO A 14 8.08 3.23 13.44
N GLU A 15 7.78 3.29 14.73
CA GLU A 15 6.76 2.43 15.34
C GLU A 15 5.38 2.75 14.76
N VAL A 16 4.58 1.69 14.59
CA VAL A 16 3.26 1.78 13.98
C VAL A 16 2.18 1.71 15.04
N ASN A 17 1.38 2.77 15.11
CA ASN A 17 0.26 2.89 16.05
C ASN A 17 -1.03 3.21 15.28
N PHE A 18 -2.17 2.98 15.93
CA PHE A 18 -3.47 3.42 15.40
C PHE A 18 -4.31 4.07 16.49
N SER A 19 -5.23 4.93 16.07
CA SER A 19 -6.28 5.49 16.93
C SER A 19 -7.63 5.37 16.22
N ASP A 20 -8.71 5.30 17.00
CA ASP A 20 -10.08 5.27 16.50
C ASP A 20 -10.79 6.57 16.94
N TYR A 21 -11.43 7.25 16.01
CA TYR A 21 -12.29 8.40 16.29
C TYR A 21 -13.56 8.33 15.44
N GLY A 22 -14.70 8.17 16.11
CA GLY A 22 -15.96 7.86 15.44
C GLY A 22 -15.86 6.56 14.64
N ASP A 23 -16.23 6.63 13.36
CA ASP A 23 -16.21 5.49 12.44
C ASP A 23 -14.88 5.37 11.66
N VAL A 24 -13.89 6.21 11.97
CA VAL A 24 -12.62 6.26 11.26
C VAL A 24 -11.48 5.75 12.13
N ARG A 25 -10.65 4.88 11.56
CA ARG A 25 -9.39 4.42 12.13
C ARG A 25 -8.22 5.14 11.46
N PHE A 26 -7.32 5.71 12.24
CA PHE A 26 -6.14 6.45 11.76
C PHE A 26 -4.86 5.65 11.99
N LEU A 27 -3.93 5.72 11.04
CA LEU A 27 -2.60 5.17 11.12
C LEU A 27 -1.60 6.26 11.52
N HIS A 28 -0.72 5.96 12.46
CA HIS A 28 0.31 6.86 12.97
C HIS A 28 1.69 6.19 12.90
N LEU A 29 2.73 6.95 12.54
CA LEU A 29 4.11 6.47 12.44
C LEU A 29 5.02 7.33 13.32
N GLY A 30 5.49 6.76 14.43
CA GLY A 30 6.44 7.37 15.37
C GLY A 30 6.04 8.75 15.96
N SER A 31 4.82 9.22 15.70
CA SER A 31 4.33 10.56 16.04
C SER A 31 2.80 10.56 16.03
N GLU A 32 2.17 11.66 16.49
CA GLU A 32 0.71 11.83 16.46
C GLU A 32 0.16 12.10 15.04
N TRP A 33 1.03 12.36 14.05
CA TRP A 33 0.60 12.72 12.71
C TRP A 33 -0.11 11.56 12.00
N VAL A 34 -1.26 11.88 11.41
CA VAL A 34 -2.04 10.95 10.61
C VAL A 34 -1.34 10.68 9.29
N GLN A 35 -1.01 9.42 9.04
CA GLN A 35 -0.39 8.94 7.80
C GLN A 35 -1.41 8.34 6.82
N GLY A 36 -2.59 7.99 7.32
CA GLY A 36 -3.70 7.50 6.53
C GLY A 36 -4.86 7.10 7.43
N SER A 37 -6.00 6.80 6.81
CA SER A 37 -7.21 6.42 7.54
C SER A 37 -7.93 5.25 6.88
N MET A 38 -8.96 4.75 7.54
CA MET A 38 -9.90 3.75 7.03
C MET A 38 -11.25 3.90 7.73
N LEU A 39 -12.34 3.92 6.96
CA LEU A 39 -13.70 3.75 7.48
C LEU A 39 -13.88 2.33 8.00
N ARG A 40 -14.38 2.19 9.22
CA ARG A 40 -14.55 0.88 9.88
C ARG A 40 -15.62 0.03 9.19
N ASP A 41 -16.70 0.66 8.74
CA ASP A 41 -17.83 -0.02 8.07
C ASP A 41 -17.67 -0.13 6.55
N ALA A 42 -16.76 0.67 5.96
CA ALA A 42 -16.46 0.67 4.53
C ALA A 42 -14.94 0.63 4.28
N PRO A 43 -14.23 -0.44 4.72
CA PRO A 43 -12.77 -0.46 4.79
C PRO A 43 -12.05 -0.43 3.43
N TYR A 44 -12.80 -0.57 2.34
CA TYR A 44 -12.29 -0.54 0.97
C TYR A 44 -12.59 0.79 0.24
N ASP A 45 -13.33 1.70 0.89
CA ASP A 45 -13.56 3.05 0.38
C ASP A 45 -12.43 3.98 0.84
N ILE A 46 -12.13 4.98 0.01
CA ILE A 46 -11.11 5.98 0.32
C ILE A 46 -11.77 7.12 1.09
N GLU A 47 -11.43 7.27 2.37
CA GLU A 47 -12.00 8.30 3.24
C GLU A 47 -11.39 9.68 2.97
N LEU A 48 -10.06 9.78 2.91
CA LEU A 48 -9.36 11.05 2.75
C LEU A 48 -9.47 11.59 1.31
N GLU A 49 -9.94 12.82 1.17
CA GLU A 49 -10.14 13.46 -0.13
C GLU A 49 -8.85 13.56 -0.96
N TYR A 50 -7.71 13.86 -0.32
CA TYR A 50 -6.44 13.91 -1.06
C TYR A 50 -6.05 12.55 -1.64
N VAL A 51 -6.36 11.44 -0.94
CA VAL A 51 -6.13 10.08 -1.42
C VAL A 51 -7.08 9.75 -2.58
N GLN A 52 -8.32 10.26 -2.56
CA GLN A 52 -9.22 10.15 -3.70
C GLN A 52 -8.64 10.87 -4.94
N ARG A 53 -8.05 12.05 -4.74
CA ARG A 53 -7.40 12.81 -5.82
C ARG A 53 -6.18 12.07 -6.40
N MET A 54 -5.48 11.24 -5.63
CA MET A 54 -4.40 10.39 -6.16
C MET A 54 -4.92 9.37 -7.19
N MET A 55 -6.22 9.07 -7.21
CA MET A 55 -6.84 8.22 -8.24
C MET A 55 -7.17 8.97 -9.54
N ALA A 56 -6.76 10.23 -9.71
CA ALA A 56 -7.01 11.01 -10.92
C ALA A 56 -6.50 10.34 -12.21
N GLY A 57 -5.48 9.46 -12.11
CA GLY A 57 -5.00 8.66 -13.24
C GLY A 57 -6.09 7.78 -13.90
N LEU A 58 -7.15 7.43 -13.17
CA LEU A 58 -8.29 6.68 -13.72
C LEU A 58 -9.02 7.41 -14.84
N LEU A 59 -8.93 8.74 -14.91
CA LEU A 59 -9.52 9.55 -15.98
C LEU A 59 -8.97 9.18 -17.37
N PHE A 60 -7.80 8.54 -17.43
CA PHE A 60 -7.12 8.13 -18.65
C PHE A 60 -7.22 6.63 -18.93
N ILE A 61 -7.96 5.89 -18.11
CA ILE A 61 -8.14 4.44 -18.24
C ILE A 61 -9.58 4.16 -18.66
N ASP A 62 -9.75 3.40 -19.76
CA ASP A 62 -11.08 2.91 -20.15
C ASP A 62 -11.69 2.06 -19.02
N ALA A 63 -12.87 2.45 -18.57
CA ALA A 63 -13.57 1.83 -17.45
C ALA A 63 -13.83 0.34 -17.68
N ALA A 64 -14.07 -0.09 -18.93
CA ALA A 64 -14.27 -1.50 -19.24
C ALA A 64 -12.97 -2.33 -19.14
N SER A 65 -11.81 -1.67 -19.24
CA SER A 65 -10.49 -2.30 -19.17
C SER A 65 -9.86 -2.26 -17.77
N VAL A 66 -10.36 -1.43 -16.85
CA VAL A 66 -9.71 -1.13 -15.56
C VAL A 66 -9.33 -2.38 -14.76
N ALA A 67 -10.21 -3.39 -14.70
CA ALA A 67 -9.95 -4.62 -13.96
C ALA A 67 -8.80 -5.48 -14.53
N LYS A 68 -8.38 -5.22 -15.78
CA LYS A 68 -7.25 -5.90 -16.43
C LYS A 68 -5.92 -5.15 -16.25
N LYS A 69 -5.96 -3.97 -15.63
CA LYS A 69 -4.80 -3.11 -15.40
C LYS A 69 -4.05 -3.50 -14.13
N HIS A 70 -2.80 -3.04 -14.03
CA HIS A 70 -1.94 -3.24 -12.87
C HIS A 70 -1.63 -1.89 -12.20
N ALA A 71 -2.03 -1.77 -10.94
CA ALA A 71 -1.64 -0.66 -10.08
C ALA A 71 -0.44 -1.05 -9.20
N MET A 72 0.55 -0.18 -9.09
CA MET A 72 1.64 -0.31 -8.12
C MET A 72 1.60 0.86 -7.15
N GLN A 73 1.95 0.65 -5.89
CA GLN A 73 2.14 1.72 -4.91
C GLN A 73 3.55 1.62 -4.33
N LEU A 74 4.23 2.76 -4.25
CA LEU A 74 5.52 2.91 -3.57
C LEU A 74 5.26 3.46 -2.17
N GLY A 75 5.25 2.58 -1.18
CA GLY A 75 4.70 2.81 0.15
C GLY A 75 3.29 2.22 0.30
N LEU A 76 2.94 1.73 1.49
CA LEU A 76 1.64 1.13 1.77
C LEU A 76 0.68 2.08 2.50
N GLY A 77 1.19 2.92 3.41
CA GLY A 77 0.36 3.78 4.26
C GLY A 77 -0.70 2.97 5.03
N SER A 78 -1.96 3.43 5.08
CA SER A 78 -3.10 2.66 5.64
C SER A 78 -3.67 1.60 4.68
N ALA A 79 -2.94 1.32 3.59
CA ALA A 79 -3.36 0.48 2.47
C ALA A 79 -4.62 0.96 1.75
N ALA A 80 -5.04 2.22 1.89
CA ALA A 80 -6.28 2.74 1.28
C ALA A 80 -6.30 2.57 -0.24
N LEU A 81 -5.27 3.06 -0.94
CA LEU A 81 -5.14 2.92 -2.41
C LEU A 81 -5.04 1.45 -2.82
N THR A 82 -4.17 0.69 -2.16
CA THR A 82 -3.97 -0.74 -2.45
C THR A 82 -5.26 -1.54 -2.33
N LYS A 83 -6.02 -1.33 -1.25
CA LYS A 83 -7.32 -1.95 -1.00
C LYS A 83 -8.36 -1.54 -2.04
N PHE A 84 -8.43 -0.24 -2.37
CA PHE A 84 -9.36 0.29 -3.35
C PHE A 84 -9.10 -0.32 -4.75
N CYS A 85 -7.85 -0.27 -5.22
CA CYS A 85 -7.44 -0.87 -6.49
C CYS A 85 -7.75 -2.37 -6.54
N TYR A 86 -7.43 -3.11 -5.48
CA TYR A 86 -7.59 -4.56 -5.43
C TYR A 86 -9.07 -5.01 -5.32
N LYS A 87 -9.88 -4.38 -4.46
CA LYS A 87 -11.28 -4.79 -4.22
C LYS A 87 -12.29 -4.07 -5.09
N LYS A 88 -12.21 -2.74 -5.20
CA LYS A 88 -13.21 -1.93 -5.91
C LYS A 88 -12.95 -1.92 -7.41
N LEU A 89 -11.71 -1.67 -7.83
CA LEU A 89 -11.34 -1.66 -9.25
C LEU A 89 -11.01 -3.05 -9.80
N ARG A 90 -10.79 -4.02 -8.91
CA ARG A 90 -10.42 -5.42 -9.24
C ARG A 90 -9.12 -5.54 -10.06
N MET A 91 -8.27 -4.51 -10.02
CA MET A 91 -6.97 -4.51 -10.68
C MET A 91 -6.04 -5.58 -10.08
N LYS A 92 -5.00 -5.95 -10.84
CA LYS A 92 -3.78 -6.47 -10.22
C LYS A 92 -3.17 -5.31 -9.40
N THR A 93 -2.67 -5.59 -8.21
CA THR A 93 -2.19 -4.55 -7.30
C THR A 93 -0.94 -5.01 -6.58
N THR A 94 0.11 -4.22 -6.70
CA THR A 94 1.37 -4.43 -5.97
C THR A 94 1.59 -3.23 -5.05
N ALA A 95 1.97 -3.46 -3.80
CA ALA A 95 2.47 -2.40 -2.92
C ALA A 95 3.86 -2.77 -2.43
N ILE A 96 4.77 -1.80 -2.39
CA ILE A 96 6.12 -2.00 -1.87
C ILE A 96 6.27 -1.17 -0.60
N GLU A 97 6.56 -1.81 0.53
CA GLU A 97 6.64 -1.15 1.83
C GLU A 97 7.93 -1.57 2.53
N ILE A 98 8.66 -0.59 3.07
CA ILE A 98 9.95 -0.84 3.71
C ILE A 98 9.78 -1.28 5.17
N ASN A 99 8.69 -0.85 5.83
CA ASN A 99 8.45 -1.13 7.24
C ASN A 99 7.55 -2.36 7.45
N PRO A 100 8.09 -3.50 7.94
CA PRO A 100 7.31 -4.72 8.20
C PRO A 100 6.17 -4.51 9.21
N GLN A 101 6.31 -3.54 10.14
CA GLN A 101 5.24 -3.22 11.08
C GLN A 101 4.04 -2.60 10.37
N VAL A 102 4.26 -1.80 9.31
CA VAL A 102 3.17 -1.19 8.52
C VAL A 102 2.41 -2.28 7.78
N ILE A 103 3.11 -3.22 7.17
CA ILE A 103 2.50 -4.37 6.50
C ILE A 103 1.64 -5.16 7.49
N THR A 104 2.21 -5.50 8.65
CA THR A 104 1.51 -6.25 9.70
C THR A 104 0.27 -5.50 10.20
N ALA A 105 0.42 -4.22 10.55
CA ALA A 105 -0.68 -3.36 10.97
C ALA A 105 -1.77 -3.29 9.90
N CYS A 106 -1.41 -3.18 8.62
CA CYS A 106 -2.39 -3.13 7.54
C CYS A 106 -3.23 -4.41 7.43
N ARG A 107 -2.60 -5.59 7.57
CA ARG A 107 -3.31 -6.87 7.54
C ARG A 107 -4.21 -7.06 8.77
N VAL A 108 -3.73 -6.70 9.95
CA VAL A 108 -4.44 -6.96 11.22
C VAL A 108 -5.51 -5.90 11.50
N TRP A 109 -5.18 -4.62 11.35
CA TRP A 109 -6.02 -3.50 11.80
C TRP A 109 -6.72 -2.75 10.66
N PHE A 110 -6.15 -2.73 9.45
CA PHE A 110 -6.69 -1.99 8.31
C PHE A 110 -7.30 -2.87 7.22
N LYS A 111 -7.64 -4.12 7.54
CA LYS A 111 -8.41 -5.04 6.67
C LYS A 111 -7.78 -5.30 5.29
N LEU A 112 -6.46 -5.15 5.17
CA LEU A 112 -5.75 -5.57 3.97
C LEU A 112 -5.78 -7.12 3.90
N PRO A 113 -6.41 -7.72 2.86
CA PRO A 113 -6.48 -9.18 2.71
C PRO A 113 -5.10 -9.80 2.55
N GLN A 114 -4.93 -11.12 2.71
CA GLN A 114 -3.64 -11.76 2.36
C GLN A 114 -3.35 -11.68 0.86
N ASP A 115 -2.08 -11.87 0.50
CA ASP A 115 -1.67 -11.89 -0.91
C ASP A 115 -2.30 -13.06 -1.66
N ASP A 116 -2.60 -12.82 -2.93
CA ASP A 116 -3.19 -13.78 -3.86
C ASP A 116 -2.64 -13.54 -5.28
N LEU A 117 -3.26 -14.14 -6.29
CA LEU A 117 -2.82 -13.99 -7.69
C LEU A 117 -2.90 -12.55 -8.21
N ARG A 118 -3.67 -11.66 -7.57
CA ARG A 118 -3.83 -10.25 -7.95
C ARG A 118 -3.21 -9.28 -6.96
N LEU A 119 -3.18 -9.59 -5.67
CA LEU A 119 -2.60 -8.73 -4.63
C LEU A 119 -1.23 -9.25 -4.20
N ARG A 120 -0.21 -8.39 -4.27
CA ARG A 120 1.14 -8.65 -3.76
C ARG A 120 1.61 -7.48 -2.91
N VAL A 121 2.10 -7.73 -1.70
CA VAL A 121 2.80 -6.73 -0.88
C VAL A 121 4.23 -7.19 -0.69
N ILE A 122 5.17 -6.35 -1.10
CA ILE A 122 6.61 -6.65 -1.09
C ILE A 122 7.24 -5.84 0.03
N GLU A 123 7.88 -6.53 0.98
CA GLU A 123 8.71 -5.88 2.00
C GLU A 123 10.08 -5.54 1.39
N ALA A 124 10.26 -4.29 0.98
CA ALA A 124 11.49 -3.81 0.35
C ALA A 124 11.58 -2.28 0.33
N ASP A 125 12.79 -1.76 0.08
CA ASP A 125 12.97 -0.37 -0.35
C ASP A 125 12.36 -0.19 -1.75
N ALA A 126 11.37 0.70 -1.85
CA ALA A 126 10.62 0.91 -3.10
C ALA A 126 11.49 1.46 -4.24
N GLY A 127 12.50 2.29 -3.93
CA GLY A 127 13.42 2.86 -4.91
C GLY A 127 14.36 1.82 -5.51
N LEU A 128 14.73 0.79 -4.74
CA LEU A 128 15.50 -0.36 -5.24
C LEU A 128 14.61 -1.40 -5.92
N GLU A 129 13.46 -1.72 -5.32
CA GLU A 129 12.56 -2.76 -5.80
C GLU A 129 12.01 -2.44 -7.19
N ILE A 130 11.59 -1.19 -7.42
CA ILE A 130 10.99 -0.78 -8.71
C ILE A 130 11.95 -0.90 -9.89
N GLN A 131 13.26 -0.89 -9.66
CA GLN A 131 14.26 -1.01 -10.73
C GLN A 131 14.38 -2.43 -11.28
N LYS A 132 13.82 -3.44 -10.60
CA LYS A 132 13.91 -4.83 -11.04
C LYS A 132 13.20 -5.04 -12.39
N PRO A 133 13.77 -5.87 -13.29
CA PRO A 133 13.18 -6.14 -14.60
C PRO A 133 11.75 -6.66 -14.56
N GLU A 134 11.35 -7.36 -13.49
CA GLU A 134 10.00 -7.92 -13.33
C GLU A 134 8.87 -6.87 -13.32
N HIS A 135 9.18 -5.61 -12.97
CA HIS A 135 8.20 -4.53 -12.89
C HIS A 135 8.13 -3.69 -14.18
N GLN A 136 9.17 -3.73 -15.02
CA GLN A 136 9.30 -2.86 -16.19
C GLN A 136 8.24 -3.15 -17.26
N GLY A 137 7.52 -2.11 -17.68
CA GLY A 137 6.45 -2.23 -18.69
C GLY A 137 5.21 -3.01 -18.22
N THR A 138 5.09 -3.31 -16.93
CA THR A 138 3.97 -4.10 -16.39
C THR A 138 2.95 -3.28 -15.59
N VAL A 139 3.24 -2.02 -15.28
CA VAL A 139 2.44 -1.15 -14.40
C VAL A 139 1.70 -0.12 -15.25
N ASP A 140 0.38 -0.03 -15.08
CA ASP A 140 -0.48 0.95 -15.76
C ASP A 140 -0.77 2.19 -14.90
N LEU A 141 -0.69 2.07 -13.58
CA LEU A 141 -0.93 3.14 -12.60
C LEU A 141 0.09 3.01 -11.45
N LEU A 142 0.87 4.06 -11.17
CA LEU A 142 1.92 4.10 -10.15
C LEU A 142 1.65 5.20 -9.12
#